data_AF-A0A8E6B391-F1
#
_entry.id   AF-A0A8E6B391-F1
#
_cell.length_a   1.000
_cell.length_b   1.000
_cell.length_c   1.000
_cell.angle_alpha   90.00
_cell.angle_beta   90.00
_cell.angle_gamma   90.00
#
_symmetry.space_group_name_H-M   'P 1'
#
loop_
_entity.id
_entity.type
_entity.pdbx_description
1 polymer ?
#
loop_
_entity_poly.entity_id
_entity_poly.type
_entity_poly.pdbx_seq_one_letter_code
_entity_poly.pdbx_strand_id
1 'polypeptide(L)'
;MRFAIFLMAPAICLIGCGPARVKPTATTTETTTPAVSKSTTPVNNEVKKDSSEKTNKSASLPIKEQAEQFLARLSKGEAKTSELSAAFKKQITRPRNTEEKALGYSDSLAHDWLDKLAGATYKSNSNFSQLTNQYTLMGTVTGGPKTEYFVLRMVMLPGKTPEVNWFHRSNLRAGDRTAQASPDVDAARDFLEVAGSGQETLTASLLTPEFRAKIAEPLSSDKEFGYNIGMLNLKIKAWRATAITMTVGNDLGTFSGELINGDQKKSYKLKLVNKDGNWLVENFEVQ
;
A
#
# COMPACT_ATOMS: atom_id res chain seq x y z
N MET A 1 -45.37 12.82 26.66
CA MET A 1 -44.52 12.64 27.85
C MET A 1 -43.10 13.06 27.48
N ARG A 2 -42.57 14.13 28.09
CA ARG A 2 -41.24 14.70 27.80
C ARG A 2 -40.27 14.20 28.87
N PHE A 3 -39.22 13.47 28.49
CA PHE A 3 -38.11 13.14 29.38
C PHE A 3 -36.93 14.06 29.06
N ALA A 4 -36.55 14.87 30.04
CA ALA A 4 -35.34 15.67 30.04
C ALA A 4 -34.18 14.80 30.55
N ILE A 5 -33.11 14.68 29.77
CA ILE A 5 -31.87 14.00 30.17
C ILE A 5 -30.85 15.07 30.55
N PHE A 6 -30.42 15.05 31.81
CA PHE A 6 -29.38 15.91 32.35
C PHE A 6 -27.99 15.41 31.93
N LEU A 7 -27.19 16.32 31.38
CA LEU A 7 -25.75 16.19 31.15
C LEU A 7 -24.98 16.37 32.47
N MET A 8 -24.03 15.48 32.75
CA MET A 8 -22.89 15.77 33.62
C MET A 8 -21.60 15.29 32.96
N ALA A 9 -20.68 16.21 32.73
CA ALA A 9 -19.31 15.96 32.31
C ALA A 9 -18.37 16.19 33.50
N PRO A 10 -17.42 15.29 33.79
CA PRO A 10 -16.34 15.60 34.72
C PRO A 10 -15.18 16.30 33.98
N ALA A 11 -14.83 17.49 34.48
CA ALA A 11 -13.61 18.20 34.14
C ALA A 11 -12.41 17.54 34.84
N ILE A 12 -11.40 17.14 34.07
CA ILE A 12 -10.09 16.71 34.59
C ILE A 12 -9.07 17.76 34.17
N CYS A 13 -8.66 18.59 35.13
CA CYS A 13 -7.44 19.40 35.05
C CYS A 13 -6.28 18.59 35.60
N LEU A 14 -5.25 18.35 34.78
CA LEU A 14 -3.92 17.98 35.30
C LEU A 14 -2.86 18.86 34.63
N ILE A 15 -2.28 19.70 35.47
CA ILE A 15 -1.12 20.55 35.26
C ILE A 15 0.12 19.66 35.42
N GLY A 16 1.03 19.70 34.44
CA GLY A 16 2.30 18.99 34.50
C GLY A 16 3.42 19.85 33.94
N CYS A 17 4.19 20.46 34.83
CA CYS A 17 5.45 21.16 34.56
C CYS A 17 6.50 20.18 33.99
N GLY A 18 7.29 20.65 33.01
CA GLY A 18 8.45 19.92 32.48
C GLY A 18 9.60 19.78 33.50
N PRO A 19 10.71 19.13 33.10
CA PRO A 19 11.85 19.98 32.72
C PRO A 19 12.73 19.47 31.56
N ALA A 20 13.47 20.45 31.03
CA ALA A 20 14.82 20.41 30.46
C ALA A 20 15.13 19.52 29.23
N ARG A 21 15.21 20.23 28.10
CA ARG A 21 15.80 19.83 26.82
C ARG A 21 17.32 19.71 26.95
N VAL A 22 17.86 18.49 26.90
CA VAL A 22 19.31 18.25 26.80
C VAL A 22 19.75 18.43 25.34
N LYS A 23 20.78 19.26 25.15
CA LYS A 23 21.39 19.62 23.87
C LYS A 23 22.47 18.57 23.53
N PRO A 24 22.41 17.85 22.40
CA PRO A 24 23.52 16.99 21.99
C PRO A 24 24.67 17.83 21.44
N THR A 25 25.83 17.69 22.08
CA THR A 25 27.12 18.23 21.65
C THR A 25 27.62 17.47 20.42
N ALA A 26 27.93 18.20 19.35
CA ALA A 26 28.59 17.67 18.16
C ALA A 26 30.00 17.19 18.52
N THR A 27 30.30 15.92 18.27
CA THR A 27 31.67 15.40 18.27
C THR A 27 32.13 15.30 16.84
N THR A 28 32.99 16.23 16.44
CA THR A 28 33.77 16.19 15.20
C THR A 28 34.86 15.15 15.37
N THR A 29 34.89 14.13 14.51
CA THR A 29 36.05 13.24 14.38
C THR A 29 36.58 13.36 12.97
N GLU A 30 37.64 14.15 12.83
CA GLU A 30 38.59 14.04 11.72
C GLU A 30 39.39 12.74 11.90
N THR A 31 39.40 11.85 10.92
CA THR A 31 40.47 10.84 10.79
C THR A 31 40.61 10.39 9.33
N THR A 32 41.59 11.01 8.68
CA THR A 32 42.68 10.38 7.91
C THR A 32 42.34 9.34 6.82
N THR A 33 42.48 9.80 5.58
CA THR A 33 42.78 9.00 4.38
C THR A 33 44.15 8.31 4.49
N PRO A 34 44.26 7.03 4.11
CA PRO A 34 45.47 6.54 3.47
C PRO A 34 45.22 6.14 2.02
N ALA A 35 46.12 6.62 1.18
CA ALA A 35 46.25 6.27 -0.23
C ALA A 35 47.02 4.93 -0.41
N VAL A 36 46.92 4.41 -1.64
CA VAL A 36 47.83 3.46 -2.31
C VAL A 36 47.63 1.97 -1.97
N SER A 37 47.18 1.18 -2.95
CA SER A 37 48.11 0.39 -3.76
C SER A 37 47.42 -0.36 -4.90
N LYS A 38 47.90 -0.11 -6.13
CA LYS A 38 47.68 -0.94 -7.31
C LYS A 38 48.52 -2.22 -7.14
N SER A 39 47.90 -3.38 -7.30
CA SER A 39 48.62 -4.61 -7.65
C SER A 39 47.88 -5.32 -8.77
N THR A 40 48.47 -5.23 -9.95
CA THR A 40 48.13 -5.97 -11.15
C THR A 40 48.90 -7.29 -11.11
N THR A 41 48.21 -8.43 -11.21
CA THR A 41 48.85 -9.65 -11.72
C THR A 41 47.82 -10.48 -12.49
N PRO A 42 48.09 -10.83 -13.76
CA PRO A 42 47.26 -11.74 -14.53
C PRO A 42 47.74 -13.19 -14.32
N VAL A 43 46.84 -14.08 -13.91
CA VAL A 43 47.08 -15.53 -13.88
C VAL A 43 45.78 -16.18 -14.37
N ASN A 44 45.71 -16.53 -15.64
CA ASN A 44 46.13 -17.78 -16.30
C ASN A 44 44.96 -18.76 -16.43
N ASN A 45 44.81 -19.25 -17.66
CA ASN A 45 43.73 -20.10 -18.15
C ASN A 45 43.68 -21.46 -17.42
N GLU A 46 42.48 -21.87 -17.01
CA GLU A 46 42.08 -23.28 -17.03
C GLU A 46 40.64 -23.41 -17.52
N VAL A 47 40.52 -23.90 -18.75
CA VAL A 47 39.26 -24.33 -19.37
C VAL A 47 38.78 -25.58 -18.64
N LYS A 48 37.89 -25.40 -17.66
CA LYS A 48 37.17 -26.50 -17.00
C LYS A 48 35.94 -26.92 -17.81
N LYS A 49 36.17 -27.97 -18.59
CA LYS A 49 35.31 -29.12 -18.91
C LYS A 49 33.86 -29.07 -18.37
N ASP A 50 32.93 -29.17 -19.33
CA ASP A 50 31.51 -29.53 -19.22
C ASP A 50 31.13 -30.22 -17.90
N SER A 51 30.43 -29.48 -17.05
CA SER A 51 29.45 -30.04 -16.14
C SER A 51 28.09 -29.58 -16.63
N SER A 52 27.43 -30.44 -17.40
CA SER A 52 26.01 -30.33 -17.68
C SER A 52 25.26 -30.57 -16.37
N GLU A 53 25.23 -29.54 -15.54
CA GLU A 53 24.43 -29.50 -14.34
C GLU A 53 22.96 -29.53 -14.80
N LYS A 54 22.35 -30.72 -14.66
CA LYS A 54 20.90 -30.89 -14.78
C LYS A 54 20.27 -29.97 -13.75
N THR A 55 19.94 -28.76 -14.17
CA THR A 55 19.15 -27.80 -13.43
C THR A 55 17.79 -28.45 -13.25
N ASN A 56 17.61 -29.11 -12.10
CA ASN A 56 16.31 -29.53 -11.62
C ASN A 56 15.47 -28.26 -11.54
N LYS A 57 14.68 -28.03 -12.58
CA LYS A 57 13.71 -26.95 -12.70
C LYS A 57 12.65 -27.24 -11.65
N SER A 58 12.93 -26.80 -10.42
CA SER A 58 11.99 -26.87 -9.29
C SER A 58 10.69 -26.30 -9.80
N ALA A 59 9.66 -27.15 -9.89
CA ALA A 59 8.37 -26.74 -10.41
C ALA A 59 7.85 -25.62 -9.50
N SER A 60 7.73 -24.42 -10.06
CA SER A 60 7.20 -23.29 -9.29
C SER A 60 5.78 -23.62 -8.86
N LEU A 61 5.47 -23.43 -7.58
CA LEU A 61 4.13 -23.63 -7.05
C LEU A 61 3.10 -22.82 -7.85
N PRO A 62 1.85 -23.29 -7.98
CA PRO A 62 0.76 -22.49 -8.51
C PRO A 62 0.67 -21.12 -7.80
N ILE A 63 0.41 -20.03 -8.54
CA ILE A 63 0.38 -18.67 -7.97
C ILE A 63 -0.61 -18.52 -6.80
N LYS A 64 -1.73 -19.26 -6.84
CA LYS A 64 -2.68 -19.33 -5.74
C LYS A 64 -2.01 -19.83 -4.46
N GLU A 65 -1.27 -20.92 -4.53
CA GLU A 65 -0.57 -21.49 -3.37
C GLU A 65 0.51 -20.53 -2.87
N GLN A 66 1.19 -19.81 -3.76
CA GLN A 66 2.17 -18.78 -3.37
C GLN A 66 1.51 -17.61 -2.64
N ALA A 67 0.34 -17.15 -3.11
CA ALA A 67 -0.45 -16.11 -2.45
C ALA A 67 -0.91 -16.55 -1.05
N GLU A 68 -1.42 -17.78 -0.92
CA GLU A 68 -1.84 -18.37 0.35
C GLU A 68 -0.64 -18.56 1.31
N GLN A 69 0.51 -18.97 0.80
CA GLN A 69 1.75 -19.07 1.58
C GLN A 69 2.26 -17.70 2.04
N PHE A 70 2.17 -16.67 1.19
CA PHE A 70 2.50 -15.30 1.59
C PHE A 70 1.61 -14.85 2.74
N LEU A 71 0.29 -15.05 2.66
CA LEU A 71 -0.65 -14.72 3.74
C LEU A 71 -0.36 -15.51 5.02
N ALA A 72 -0.02 -16.79 4.91
CA ALA A 72 0.35 -17.61 6.06
C ALA A 72 1.64 -17.13 6.74
N ARG A 73 2.66 -16.74 5.96
CA ARG A 73 3.88 -16.10 6.48
C ARG A 73 3.59 -14.74 7.09
N LEU A 74 2.74 -13.93 6.44
CA LEU A 74 2.33 -12.62 6.94
C LEU A 74 1.66 -12.74 8.30
N SER A 75 0.72 -13.69 8.47
CA SER A 75 0.10 -14.01 9.76
C SER A 75 1.12 -14.29 10.87
N LYS A 76 2.25 -14.94 10.54
CA LYS A 76 3.30 -15.32 11.49
C LYS A 76 4.38 -14.26 11.70
N GLY A 77 4.35 -13.15 10.96
CA GLY A 77 5.45 -12.18 10.94
C GLY A 77 6.70 -12.68 10.21
N GLU A 78 6.54 -13.64 9.31
CA GLU A 78 7.64 -14.26 8.53
C GLU A 78 7.70 -13.77 7.07
N ALA A 79 6.78 -12.89 6.66
CA ALA A 79 6.76 -12.32 5.32
C ALA A 79 7.96 -11.38 5.10
N LYS A 80 8.56 -11.44 3.92
CA LYS A 80 9.79 -10.71 3.59
C LYS A 80 9.52 -9.60 2.58
N THR A 81 10.30 -8.52 2.67
CA THR A 81 10.26 -7.41 1.72
C THR A 81 10.67 -7.82 0.30
N SER A 82 11.44 -8.91 0.16
CA SER A 82 11.79 -9.50 -1.14
C SER A 82 10.62 -10.16 -1.86
N GLU A 83 9.50 -10.41 -1.17
CA GLU A 83 8.26 -10.92 -1.77
C GLU A 83 7.39 -9.77 -2.32
N LEU A 84 7.75 -8.52 -2.02
CA LEU A 84 7.06 -7.32 -2.50
C LEU A 84 7.74 -6.78 -3.75
N SER A 85 6.95 -6.47 -4.75
CA SER A 85 7.47 -5.79 -5.94
C SER A 85 8.01 -4.40 -5.60
N ALA A 86 9.02 -3.95 -6.34
CA ALA A 86 9.56 -2.60 -6.18
C ALA A 86 8.49 -1.51 -6.37
N ALA A 87 7.53 -1.73 -7.28
CA ALA A 87 6.40 -0.83 -7.49
C ALA A 87 5.54 -0.71 -6.22
N PHE A 88 5.20 -1.83 -5.57
CA PHE A 88 4.42 -1.80 -4.34
C PHE A 88 5.17 -1.16 -3.19
N LYS A 89 6.47 -1.43 -3.03
CA LYS A 89 7.30 -0.78 -2.01
C LYS A 89 7.31 0.75 -2.13
N LYS A 90 7.32 1.29 -3.36
CA LYS A 90 7.19 2.73 -3.64
C LYS A 90 5.82 3.30 -3.26
N GLN A 91 4.78 2.46 -3.26
CA GLN A 91 3.43 2.87 -2.86
C GLN A 91 3.28 2.94 -1.34
N ILE A 92 3.87 1.99 -0.60
CA ILE A 92 3.68 1.87 0.86
C ILE A 92 4.76 2.55 1.71
N THR A 93 5.90 2.95 1.11
CA THR A 93 7.03 3.54 1.85
C THR A 93 7.52 4.83 1.22
N ARG A 94 8.14 5.69 2.04
CA ARG A 94 8.91 6.85 1.57
C ARG A 94 10.39 6.61 1.86
N PRO A 95 11.30 6.95 0.94
CA PRO A 95 12.74 6.87 1.22
C PRO A 95 13.14 7.85 2.33
N ARG A 96 14.08 7.46 3.19
CA ARG A 96 14.59 8.27 4.33
C ARG A 96 16.01 8.79 4.12
N ASN A 97 16.85 8.05 3.41
CA ASN A 97 18.25 8.41 3.15
C ASN A 97 18.57 8.45 1.65
N THR A 98 19.80 8.84 1.30
CA THR A 98 20.23 9.02 -0.09
C THR A 98 20.15 7.73 -0.90
N GLU A 99 20.52 6.61 -0.31
CA GLU A 99 20.50 5.29 -0.94
C GLU A 99 19.07 4.85 -1.26
N GLU A 100 18.16 5.01 -0.31
CA GLU A 100 16.74 4.73 -0.48
C GLU A 100 16.09 5.68 -1.50
N LYS A 101 16.51 6.95 -1.56
CA LYS A 101 16.02 7.90 -2.57
C LYS A 101 16.33 7.45 -3.99
N ALA A 102 17.50 6.83 -4.21
CA ALA A 102 17.85 6.26 -5.51
C ALA A 102 16.93 5.08 -5.91
N LEU A 103 16.48 4.29 -4.94
CA LEU A 103 15.52 3.20 -5.15
C LEU A 103 14.07 3.71 -5.28
N GLY A 104 13.76 4.84 -4.63
CA GLY A 104 12.43 5.42 -4.50
C GLY A 104 11.58 4.79 -3.40
N TYR A 105 12.14 3.91 -2.56
CA TYR A 105 11.45 3.21 -1.49
C TYR A 105 12.42 2.83 -0.35
N SER A 106 11.89 2.45 0.81
CA SER A 106 12.67 2.01 1.98
C SER A 106 12.30 0.58 2.36
N ASP A 107 13.26 -0.35 2.29
CA ASP A 107 13.01 -1.75 2.71
C ASP A 107 12.77 -1.85 4.23
N SER A 108 13.42 -1.01 5.05
CA SER A 108 13.17 -1.00 6.50
C SER A 108 11.71 -0.61 6.82
N LEU A 109 11.19 0.42 6.17
CA LEU A 109 9.78 0.80 6.30
C LEU A 109 8.81 -0.23 5.73
N ALA A 110 9.22 -0.95 4.69
CA ALA A 110 8.39 -2.00 4.10
C ALA A 110 8.28 -3.19 5.06
N HIS A 111 9.37 -3.51 5.76
CA HIS A 111 9.38 -4.49 6.84
C HIS A 111 8.50 -4.03 8.01
N ASP A 112 8.67 -2.80 8.51
CA ASP A 112 7.82 -2.21 9.56
C ASP A 112 6.32 -2.24 9.19
N TRP A 113 6.01 -2.11 7.89
CA TRP A 113 4.64 -2.18 7.38
C TRP A 113 4.11 -3.62 7.39
N LEU A 114 4.92 -4.62 7.00
CA LEU A 114 4.55 -6.04 7.09
C LEU A 114 4.34 -6.49 8.54
N ASP A 115 5.19 -6.04 9.46
CA ASP A 115 5.10 -6.38 10.89
C ASP A 115 3.77 -5.93 11.51
N LYS A 116 3.25 -4.77 11.10
CA LYS A 116 1.94 -4.27 11.55
C LYS A 116 0.76 -5.13 11.10
N LEU A 117 0.99 -5.98 10.10
CA LEU A 117 -0.02 -6.88 9.54
C LEU A 117 0.05 -8.28 10.17
N ALA A 118 1.12 -8.59 10.92
CA ALA A 118 1.31 -9.87 11.58
C ALA A 118 0.29 -10.11 12.71
N GLY A 119 0.16 -11.38 13.12
CA GLY A 119 -0.76 -11.81 14.17
C GLY A 119 -2.24 -11.90 13.73
N ALA A 120 -2.57 -11.42 12.54
CA ALA A 120 -3.91 -11.51 11.98
C ALA A 120 -4.13 -12.88 11.29
N THR A 121 -5.36 -13.37 11.28
CA THR A 121 -5.72 -14.61 10.54
C THR A 121 -6.41 -14.25 9.22
N TYR A 122 -5.77 -14.59 8.10
CA TYR A 122 -6.31 -14.38 6.76
C TYR A 122 -7.08 -15.62 6.28
N LYS A 123 -8.33 -15.42 5.90
CA LYS A 123 -9.17 -16.46 5.29
C LYS A 123 -9.55 -16.03 3.88
N SER A 124 -8.96 -16.68 2.88
CA SER A 124 -9.33 -16.48 1.48
C SER A 124 -10.79 -16.87 1.24
N ASN A 125 -11.47 -16.10 0.42
CA ASN A 125 -12.74 -16.53 -0.16
C ASN A 125 -12.46 -17.28 -1.47
N SER A 126 -13.46 -17.96 -2.02
CA SER A 126 -13.35 -18.62 -3.33
C SER A 126 -13.30 -17.64 -4.50
N ASN A 127 -13.40 -16.33 -4.25
CA ASN A 127 -13.41 -15.32 -5.29
C ASN A 127 -11.97 -14.91 -5.61
N PHE A 128 -11.52 -15.26 -6.81
CA PHE A 128 -10.26 -14.80 -7.36
C PHE A 128 -10.51 -14.25 -8.76
N SER A 129 -9.67 -13.32 -9.18
CA SER A 129 -9.56 -12.90 -10.58
C SER A 129 -8.17 -13.28 -11.06
N GLN A 130 -8.09 -13.81 -12.28
CA GLN A 130 -6.84 -14.12 -12.94
C GLN A 130 -6.81 -13.41 -14.29
N LEU A 131 -5.88 -12.47 -14.42
CA LEU A 131 -5.48 -11.90 -15.70
C LEU A 131 -4.17 -12.57 -16.14
N THR A 132 -3.78 -12.39 -17.41
CA THR A 132 -2.63 -13.08 -18.03
C THR A 132 -1.37 -13.11 -17.17
N ASN A 133 -1.08 -12.04 -16.43
CA ASN A 133 0.10 -11.87 -15.60
C ASN A 133 -0.22 -11.46 -14.15
N GLN A 134 -1.46 -11.62 -13.70
CA GLN A 134 -1.88 -11.16 -12.38
C GLN A 134 -2.87 -12.13 -11.74
N TYR A 135 -2.72 -12.33 -10.44
CA TYR A 135 -3.64 -13.09 -9.61
C TYR A 135 -4.12 -12.22 -8.44
N THR A 136 -5.43 -12.02 -8.34
CA THR A 136 -6.05 -11.28 -7.23
C THR A 136 -6.75 -12.26 -6.30
N LEU A 137 -6.31 -12.29 -5.04
CA LEU A 137 -6.91 -13.05 -3.94
C LEU A 137 -7.61 -12.10 -2.98
N MET A 138 -8.80 -12.46 -2.55
CA MET A 138 -9.58 -11.67 -1.60
C MET A 138 -10.02 -12.54 -0.43
N GLY A 139 -10.42 -11.90 0.65
CA GLY A 139 -10.93 -12.64 1.79
C GLY A 139 -11.24 -11.77 2.99
N THR A 140 -11.25 -12.42 4.15
CA THR A 140 -11.51 -11.76 5.44
C THR A 140 -10.29 -11.87 6.32
N VAL A 141 -10.13 -10.89 7.20
CA VAL A 141 -9.13 -10.88 8.26
C VAL A 141 -9.86 -10.97 9.60
N THR A 142 -9.41 -11.90 10.43
CA THR A 142 -9.95 -12.14 11.77
C THR A 142 -8.84 -12.03 12.82
N GLY A 143 -9.22 -11.81 14.08
CA GLY A 143 -8.29 -11.58 15.20
C GLY A 143 -8.29 -10.15 15.73
N GLY A 144 -8.93 -9.21 15.03
CA GLY A 144 -9.19 -7.85 15.51
C GLY A 144 -10.61 -7.67 16.10
N PRO A 145 -10.93 -6.48 16.64
CA PRO A 145 -12.24 -6.18 17.22
C PRO A 145 -13.37 -6.07 16.18
N LYS A 146 -13.02 -5.99 14.89
CA LYS A 146 -13.95 -5.92 13.76
C LYS A 146 -13.46 -6.85 12.66
N THR A 147 -14.40 -7.42 11.93
CA THR A 147 -14.07 -8.11 10.68
C THR A 147 -13.55 -7.10 9.67
N GLU A 148 -12.43 -7.41 9.06
CA GLU A 148 -11.89 -6.67 7.93
C GLU A 148 -11.86 -7.59 6.71
N TYR A 149 -11.74 -6.96 5.55
CA TYR A 149 -11.51 -7.59 4.27
C TYR A 149 -10.07 -7.34 3.86
N PHE A 150 -9.52 -8.20 3.01
CA PHE A 150 -8.24 -7.95 2.35
C PHE A 150 -8.36 -8.15 0.85
N VAL A 151 -7.50 -7.43 0.13
CA VAL A 151 -7.22 -7.65 -1.29
C VAL A 151 -5.71 -7.84 -1.41
N LEU A 152 -5.30 -8.94 -2.03
CA LEU A 152 -3.93 -9.26 -2.38
C LEU A 152 -3.85 -9.41 -3.89
N ARG A 153 -2.94 -8.69 -4.54
CA ARG A 153 -2.60 -8.91 -5.95
C ARG A 153 -1.15 -9.35 -6.06
N MET A 154 -0.97 -10.44 -6.79
CA MET A 154 0.31 -11.03 -7.16
C MET A 154 0.54 -10.79 -8.66
N VAL A 155 1.77 -10.46 -9.07
CA VAL A 155 2.16 -10.34 -10.49
C VAL A 155 3.12 -11.44 -10.89
N MET A 156 2.97 -11.92 -12.13
CA MET A 156 3.82 -12.91 -12.76
C MET A 156 4.65 -12.22 -13.85
N LEU A 157 5.93 -12.03 -13.59
CA LEU A 157 6.87 -11.57 -14.61
C LEU A 157 7.59 -12.77 -15.23
N PRO A 158 7.79 -12.81 -16.57
CA PRO A 158 8.47 -13.92 -17.23
C PRO A 158 9.83 -14.23 -16.58
N GLY A 159 10.03 -15.48 -16.18
CA GLY A 159 11.27 -15.96 -15.58
C GLY A 159 11.53 -15.49 -14.13
N LYS A 160 10.56 -14.87 -13.46
CA LYS A 160 10.68 -14.42 -12.07
C LYS A 160 9.70 -15.13 -11.14
N THR A 161 10.05 -15.18 -9.87
CA THR A 161 9.10 -15.55 -8.80
C THR A 161 7.97 -14.52 -8.77
N PRO A 162 6.71 -14.94 -8.61
CA PRO A 162 5.60 -14.03 -8.35
C PRO A 162 5.86 -13.10 -7.17
N GLU A 163 5.48 -11.84 -7.34
CA GLU A 163 5.67 -10.78 -6.34
C GLU A 163 4.33 -10.15 -5.97
N VAL A 164 4.20 -9.68 -4.73
CA VAL A 164 3.05 -8.88 -4.30
C VAL A 164 3.16 -7.49 -4.94
N ASN A 165 2.19 -7.12 -5.77
CA ASN A 165 2.10 -5.77 -6.35
C ASN A 165 1.03 -4.88 -5.72
N TRP A 166 0.14 -5.46 -4.91
CA TRP A 166 -0.85 -4.73 -4.13
C TRP A 166 -1.28 -5.54 -2.93
N PHE A 167 -1.37 -4.91 -1.77
CA PHE A 167 -2.03 -5.49 -0.61
C PHE A 167 -2.63 -4.39 0.27
N HIS A 168 -3.87 -4.57 0.67
CA HIS A 168 -4.47 -3.73 1.70
C HIS A 168 -5.49 -4.50 2.54
N ARG A 169 -5.74 -3.98 3.74
CA ARG A 169 -6.84 -4.40 4.63
C ARG A 169 -7.85 -3.28 4.71
N SER A 170 -9.13 -3.59 4.80
CA SER A 170 -10.18 -2.58 4.87
C SER A 170 -11.34 -3.09 5.71
N ASN A 171 -11.87 -2.27 6.60
CA ASN A 171 -13.16 -2.58 7.26
C ASN A 171 -14.36 -2.26 6.37
N LEU A 172 -14.11 -1.77 5.15
CA LEU A 172 -15.07 -1.49 4.10
C LEU A 172 -14.90 -2.47 2.94
N ARG A 173 -15.99 -2.68 2.21
CA ARG A 173 -15.99 -3.46 0.98
C ARG A 173 -16.77 -2.70 -0.07
N ALA A 174 -16.09 -2.26 -1.13
CA ALA A 174 -16.68 -1.44 -2.18
C ALA A 174 -17.43 -2.31 -3.19
N GLY A 175 -18.61 -2.78 -2.79
CA GLY A 175 -19.45 -3.68 -3.59
C GLY A 175 -18.87 -5.09 -3.73
N ASP A 176 -19.48 -5.88 -4.60
CA ASP A 176 -19.03 -7.25 -4.88
C ASP A 176 -17.97 -7.27 -5.97
N ARG A 177 -16.82 -7.88 -5.67
CA ARG A 177 -15.78 -8.16 -6.66
C ARG A 177 -16.08 -9.48 -7.36
N THR A 178 -16.38 -9.41 -8.64
CA THR A 178 -16.52 -10.57 -9.52
C THR A 178 -15.15 -10.99 -10.06
N ALA A 179 -15.00 -12.25 -10.45
CA ALA A 179 -13.76 -12.81 -10.98
C ALA A 179 -13.26 -12.15 -12.28
N GLN A 180 -14.08 -11.29 -12.91
CA GLN A 180 -13.82 -10.67 -14.22
C GLN A 180 -13.93 -9.14 -14.16
N ALA A 181 -13.69 -8.53 -13.00
CA ALA A 181 -13.64 -7.07 -12.92
C ALA A 181 -12.53 -6.52 -13.83
N SER A 182 -12.84 -5.45 -14.58
CA SER A 182 -11.85 -4.75 -15.38
C SER A 182 -10.90 -3.95 -14.46
N PRO A 183 -9.66 -3.65 -14.91
CA PRO A 183 -8.67 -2.96 -14.08
C PRO A 183 -9.11 -1.59 -13.54
N ASP A 184 -9.93 -0.84 -14.29
CA ASP A 184 -10.52 0.43 -13.88
C ASP A 184 -11.52 0.25 -12.72
N VAL A 185 -12.36 -0.78 -12.77
CA VAL A 185 -13.29 -1.12 -11.70
C VAL A 185 -12.52 -1.52 -10.44
N ASP A 186 -11.46 -2.32 -10.59
CA ASP A 186 -10.63 -2.71 -9.46
C ASP A 186 -9.91 -1.52 -8.83
N ALA A 187 -9.39 -0.59 -9.64
CA ALA A 187 -8.77 0.63 -9.14
C ALA A 187 -9.77 1.55 -8.41
N ALA A 188 -11.00 1.67 -8.94
CA ALA A 188 -12.07 2.42 -8.28
C ALA A 188 -12.42 1.82 -6.92
N ARG A 189 -12.57 0.50 -6.84
CA ARG A 189 -12.84 -0.22 -5.58
C ARG A 189 -11.70 -0.09 -4.59
N ASP A 190 -10.48 -0.32 -5.05
CA ASP A 190 -9.27 -0.17 -4.25
C ASP A 190 -9.21 1.23 -3.65
N PHE A 191 -9.47 2.27 -4.45
CA PHE A 191 -9.51 3.65 -3.95
C PHE A 191 -10.53 3.80 -2.84
N LEU A 192 -11.79 3.42 -3.07
CA LEU A 192 -12.86 3.59 -2.09
C LEU A 192 -12.60 2.81 -0.78
N GLU A 193 -12.01 1.62 -0.87
CA GLU A 193 -11.66 0.77 0.28
C GLU A 193 -10.51 1.36 1.10
N VAL A 194 -9.40 1.75 0.46
CA VAL A 194 -8.23 2.31 1.17
C VAL A 194 -8.51 3.72 1.71
N ALA A 195 -9.23 4.53 0.94
CA ALA A 195 -9.66 5.87 1.28
C ALA A 195 -10.54 5.85 2.53
N GLY A 196 -11.64 5.08 2.49
CA GLY A 196 -12.58 5.02 3.60
C GLY A 196 -12.04 4.31 4.84
N SER A 197 -11.00 3.48 4.69
CA SER A 197 -10.28 2.87 5.81
C SER A 197 -9.21 3.79 6.43
N GLY A 198 -8.94 4.95 5.83
CA GLY A 198 -7.92 5.88 6.31
C GLY A 198 -6.49 5.36 6.12
N GLN A 199 -6.21 4.63 5.04
CA GLN A 199 -4.84 4.24 4.68
C GLN A 199 -4.25 5.29 3.75
N GLU A 200 -3.73 6.38 4.32
CA GLU A 200 -3.40 7.60 3.57
C GLU A 200 -2.31 7.37 2.52
N THR A 201 -1.29 6.57 2.86
CA THR A 201 -0.18 6.26 1.96
C THR A 201 -0.65 5.47 0.73
N LEU A 202 -1.47 4.44 0.94
CA LEU A 202 -2.06 3.67 -0.17
C LEU A 202 -3.05 4.52 -0.97
N THR A 203 -3.87 5.33 -0.29
CA THR A 203 -4.79 6.27 -0.95
C THR A 203 -4.04 7.20 -1.88
N ALA A 204 -2.96 7.83 -1.39
CA ALA A 204 -2.10 8.72 -2.17
C ALA A 204 -1.47 8.05 -3.40
N SER A 205 -1.25 6.74 -3.35
CA SER A 205 -0.68 5.97 -4.47
C SER A 205 -1.67 5.73 -5.61
N LEU A 206 -2.97 5.83 -5.33
CA LEU A 206 -4.04 5.68 -6.31
C LEU A 206 -4.49 7.01 -6.93
N LEU A 207 -3.94 8.14 -6.49
CA LEU A 207 -4.26 9.46 -7.04
C LEU A 207 -3.30 9.84 -8.15
N THR A 208 -3.78 10.60 -9.13
CA THR A 208 -2.87 11.31 -10.03
C THR A 208 -2.02 12.32 -9.24
N PRO A 209 -0.76 12.59 -9.65
CA PRO A 209 0.06 13.61 -9.00
C PRO A 209 -0.64 14.98 -8.91
N GLU A 210 -1.35 15.35 -9.97
CA GLU A 210 -2.06 16.64 -10.08
C GLU A 210 -3.23 16.72 -9.09
N PHE A 211 -4.04 15.66 -9.00
CA PHE A 211 -5.17 15.63 -8.07
C PHE A 211 -4.70 15.59 -6.62
N ARG A 212 -3.65 14.81 -6.35
CA ARG A 212 -3.03 14.70 -5.03
C ARG A 212 -2.50 16.06 -4.54
N ALA A 213 -1.80 16.79 -5.40
CA ALA A 213 -1.32 18.14 -5.08
C ALA A 213 -2.47 19.14 -4.85
N LYS A 214 -3.59 19.00 -5.58
CA LYS A 214 -4.78 19.85 -5.44
C LYS A 214 -5.49 19.66 -4.09
N ILE A 215 -5.66 18.42 -3.62
CA ILE A 215 -6.44 18.14 -2.40
C ILE A 215 -5.60 18.14 -1.12
N ALA A 216 -4.28 18.07 -1.27
CA ALA A 216 -3.32 17.96 -0.19
C ALA A 216 -2.07 18.77 -0.52
N GLU A 217 -2.23 20.08 -0.68
CA GLU A 217 -1.15 20.99 -1.07
C GLU A 217 0.10 20.79 -0.19
N PRO A 218 1.29 20.61 -0.78
CA PRO A 218 2.49 20.34 0.00
C PRO A 218 2.92 21.57 0.80
N LEU A 219 3.24 21.34 2.09
CA LEU A 219 4.00 22.31 2.87
C LEU A 219 5.46 22.33 2.43
N SER A 220 6.24 23.32 2.87
CA SER A 220 7.68 23.39 2.57
C SER A 220 8.43 22.11 2.94
N SER A 221 8.04 21.43 4.02
CA SER A 221 8.60 20.13 4.45
C SER A 221 8.18 18.95 3.58
N ASP A 222 7.12 19.09 2.78
CA ASP A 222 6.53 18.02 1.97
C ASP A 222 6.79 18.17 0.47
N LYS A 223 7.50 19.23 0.05
CA LYS A 223 7.74 19.54 -1.37
C LYS A 223 8.35 18.37 -2.15
N GLU A 224 9.26 17.62 -1.52
CA GLU A 224 9.89 16.44 -2.13
C GLU A 224 8.88 15.35 -2.50
N PHE A 225 7.76 15.25 -1.79
CA PHE A 225 6.73 14.25 -2.00
C PHE A 225 5.57 14.76 -2.87
N GLY A 226 5.47 16.08 -3.05
CA GLY A 226 4.44 16.73 -3.85
C GLY A 226 3.05 16.78 -3.18
N TYR A 227 2.92 16.40 -1.91
CA TYR A 227 1.66 16.50 -1.15
C TYR A 227 1.83 16.38 0.37
N ASN A 228 0.88 16.95 1.13
CA ASN A 228 0.77 16.83 2.58
C ASN A 228 -0.11 15.65 3.03
N ILE A 229 0.46 14.65 3.71
CA ILE A 229 -0.27 13.44 4.11
C ILE A 229 -1.36 13.70 5.15
N GLY A 230 -1.16 14.67 6.05
CA GLY A 230 -2.13 15.04 7.08
C GLY A 230 -3.41 15.63 6.49
N MET A 231 -3.28 16.53 5.52
CA MET A 231 -4.40 17.11 4.79
C MET A 231 -5.18 16.07 4.00
N LEU A 232 -4.48 15.12 3.37
CA LEU A 232 -5.10 14.02 2.64
C LEU A 232 -6.02 13.19 3.56
N ASN A 233 -5.55 12.89 4.78
CA ASN A 233 -6.35 12.17 5.78
C ASN A 233 -7.68 12.88 6.07
N LEU A 234 -7.62 14.18 6.34
CA LEU A 234 -8.77 14.99 6.74
C LEU A 234 -9.88 15.03 5.68
N LYS A 235 -9.52 14.96 4.39
CA LYS A 235 -10.49 15.06 3.29
C LYS A 235 -11.25 13.77 3.00
N ILE A 236 -10.73 12.62 3.43
CA ILE A 236 -11.13 11.31 2.88
C ILE A 236 -11.86 10.42 3.92
N LYS A 237 -11.63 10.65 5.22
CA LYS A 237 -11.96 9.69 6.30
C LYS A 237 -13.45 9.43 6.62
N ALA A 238 -14.40 10.14 6.03
CA ALA A 238 -15.76 10.21 6.61
C ALA A 238 -16.84 9.33 5.95
N TRP A 239 -16.51 8.49 4.96
CA TRP A 239 -17.53 7.94 4.06
C TRP A 239 -17.28 6.49 3.62
N ARG A 240 -18.31 5.64 3.67
CA ARG A 240 -18.24 4.24 3.17
C ARG A 240 -18.94 4.11 1.83
N ALA A 241 -18.27 3.72 0.76
CA ALA A 241 -18.95 3.59 -0.52
C ALA A 241 -19.83 2.34 -0.63
N THR A 242 -21.00 2.52 -1.24
CA THR A 242 -21.92 1.46 -1.66
C THR A 242 -22.29 1.66 -3.13
N ALA A 243 -22.46 0.53 -3.82
CA ALA A 243 -22.91 0.39 -5.21
C ALA A 243 -22.20 1.27 -6.24
N ILE A 244 -21.49 0.65 -7.18
CA ILE A 244 -20.76 1.34 -8.24
C ILE A 244 -21.59 1.27 -9.52
N THR A 245 -22.14 2.41 -9.95
CA THR A 245 -22.60 2.63 -11.34
C THR A 245 -21.44 3.18 -12.17
N MET A 246 -21.36 2.78 -13.44
CA MET A 246 -20.13 2.91 -14.22
C MET A 246 -20.40 3.37 -15.67
N THR A 247 -19.58 4.32 -16.13
CA THR A 247 -19.38 4.64 -17.55
C THR A 247 -17.88 4.58 -17.85
N VAL A 248 -17.47 3.67 -18.74
CA VAL A 248 -16.06 3.46 -19.11
C VAL A 248 -15.85 3.78 -20.58
N GLY A 249 -14.82 4.58 -20.86
CA GLY A 249 -14.16 4.66 -22.17
C GLY A 249 -12.73 4.12 -22.05
N ASN A 250 -12.01 4.05 -23.18
CA ASN A 250 -10.71 3.37 -23.26
C ASN A 250 -9.67 3.86 -22.22
N ASP A 251 -9.60 5.16 -21.98
CA ASP A 251 -8.60 5.77 -21.07
C ASP A 251 -9.24 6.58 -19.93
N LEU A 252 -10.57 6.55 -19.82
CA LEU A 252 -11.32 7.33 -18.85
C LEU A 252 -12.45 6.50 -18.23
N GLY A 253 -12.49 6.45 -16.91
CA GLY A 253 -13.58 5.84 -16.15
C GLY A 253 -14.30 6.89 -15.33
N THR A 254 -15.63 6.91 -15.38
CA THR A 254 -16.45 7.68 -14.43
C THR A 254 -17.34 6.73 -13.66
N PHE A 255 -17.27 6.84 -12.35
CA PHE A 255 -18.00 6.02 -11.41
C PHE A 255 -18.84 6.92 -10.51
N SER A 256 -20.06 6.47 -10.23
CA SER A 256 -20.94 7.13 -9.26
C SER A 256 -21.62 6.11 -8.37
N GLY A 257 -22.00 6.54 -7.18
CA GLY A 257 -22.64 5.68 -6.20
C GLY A 257 -23.08 6.46 -4.97
N GLU A 258 -23.40 5.74 -3.91
CA GLU A 258 -23.77 6.33 -2.62
C GLU A 258 -22.71 6.01 -1.57
N LEU A 259 -22.25 7.01 -0.85
CA LEU A 259 -21.52 6.88 0.40
C LEU A 259 -22.51 6.76 1.56
N ILE A 260 -22.29 5.82 2.46
CA ILE A 260 -23.10 5.57 3.65
C ILE A 260 -22.26 5.79 4.91
N ASN A 261 -22.81 6.52 5.88
CA ASN A 261 -22.26 6.66 7.23
C ASN A 261 -23.40 6.66 8.25
N GLY A 262 -23.64 5.52 8.90
CA GLY A 262 -24.86 5.31 9.70
C GLY A 262 -26.08 5.45 8.80
N ASP A 263 -27.01 6.32 9.18
CA ASP A 263 -28.22 6.62 8.41
C ASP A 263 -28.01 7.68 7.31
N GLN A 264 -26.81 8.29 7.25
CA GLN A 264 -26.52 9.32 6.26
C GLN A 264 -26.08 8.69 4.94
N LYS A 265 -26.66 9.20 3.85
CA LYS A 265 -26.26 8.88 2.48
C LYS A 265 -25.80 10.14 1.75
N LYS A 266 -24.77 10.03 0.94
CA LYS A 266 -24.30 11.09 0.03
C LYS A 266 -23.94 10.49 -1.32
N SER A 267 -24.34 11.10 -2.42
CA SER A 267 -23.85 10.64 -3.72
C SER A 267 -22.39 11.02 -3.92
N TYR A 268 -21.66 10.24 -4.71
CA TYR A 268 -20.31 10.58 -5.12
C TYR A 268 -20.11 10.46 -6.62
N LYS A 269 -19.11 11.17 -7.12
CA LYS A 269 -18.53 10.99 -8.45
C LYS A 269 -17.04 10.77 -8.33
N LEU A 270 -16.55 9.76 -9.02
CA LEU A 270 -15.16 9.36 -9.05
C LEU A 270 -14.71 9.27 -10.51
N LYS A 271 -13.65 10.00 -10.86
CA LYS A 271 -13.07 10.02 -12.19
C LYS A 271 -11.71 9.33 -12.15
N LEU A 272 -11.52 8.33 -12.99
CA LEU A 272 -10.25 7.64 -13.20
C LEU A 272 -9.71 7.92 -14.60
N VAL A 273 -8.40 7.95 -14.71
CA VAL A 273 -7.65 8.07 -15.96
C VAL A 273 -6.63 6.93 -16.04
N ASN A 274 -6.47 6.36 -17.22
CA ASN A 274 -5.39 5.40 -17.49
C ASN A 274 -4.11 6.16 -17.86
N LYS A 275 -3.06 6.06 -17.03
CA LYS A 275 -1.72 6.57 -17.32
C LYS A 275 -0.77 5.38 -17.42
N ASP A 276 -0.35 5.05 -18.64
CA ASP A 276 0.61 3.98 -18.94
C ASP A 276 0.18 2.60 -18.39
N GLY A 277 -1.10 2.25 -18.51
CA GLY A 277 -1.67 1.01 -18.01
C GLY A 277 -2.06 1.05 -16.52
N ASN A 278 -1.86 2.18 -15.84
CA ASN A 278 -2.24 2.37 -14.44
C ASN A 278 -3.47 3.26 -14.33
N TRP A 279 -4.56 2.70 -13.80
CA TRP A 279 -5.76 3.47 -13.51
C TRP A 279 -5.59 4.26 -12.21
N LEU A 280 -5.65 5.59 -12.32
CA LEU A 280 -5.46 6.52 -11.22
C LEU A 280 -6.65 7.45 -11.09
N VAL A 281 -6.95 7.86 -9.86
CA VAL A 281 -8.02 8.81 -9.54
C VAL A 281 -7.58 10.23 -9.89
N GLU A 282 -8.29 10.82 -10.84
CA GLU A 282 -8.09 12.20 -11.29
C GLU A 282 -9.02 13.18 -10.54
N ASN A 283 -10.19 12.71 -10.09
CA ASN A 283 -11.11 13.53 -9.30
C ASN A 283 -12.02 12.66 -8.43
N PHE A 284 -12.37 13.16 -7.24
CA PHE A 284 -13.35 12.55 -6.35
C PHE A 284 -14.16 13.62 -5.64
N GLU A 285 -15.48 13.58 -5.83
CA GLU A 285 -16.43 14.57 -5.32
C GLU A 285 -17.55 13.87 -4.55
N VAL A 286 -17.85 14.39 -3.36
CA VAL A 286 -19.01 14.00 -2.56
C VAL A 286 -20.05 15.12 -2.66
N GLN A 287 -21.26 14.78 -3.07
CA GLN A 287 -22.35 15.72 -3.30
C GLN A 287 -23.28 15.84 -2.08
#